data_AF-A0A428P999-F1
#
_entry.id   AF-A0A428P999-F1
#
_cell.length_a   1.000
_cell.length_b   1.000
_cell.length_c   1.000
_cell.angle_alpha   90.00
_cell.angle_beta   90.00
_cell.angle_gamma   90.00
#
_symmetry.space_group_name_H-M   'P 1'
#
loop_
_entity.id
_entity.type
_entity.pdbx_description
1 polymer ?
#
loop_
_entity_poly.entity_id
_entity_poly.type
_entity_poly.pdbx_seq_one_letter_code
_entity_poly.pdbx_strand_id
1 'polypeptide(L)'
;MATPPIPFNRLKQIATDACNSAIGSAEFYDHAKTEQWNSTIISSVLKAVISESTPQGASAPSFKFACNSTIVQHLVPTSALNKPRGGTETQAEEPHISTSSEATATDGKPHVGRRGMHSATGAYWDEKKDGMWTFKYDGGEGKGLDVVVMLIWIAI
;
A
#
# COMPACT_ATOMS: atom_id res chain seq x y z
N MET A 1 12.67 17.35 -11.40
CA MET A 1 11.89 16.83 -10.26
C MET A 1 12.39 17.52 -9.01
N ALA A 2 11.49 18.05 -8.18
CA ALA A 2 11.88 18.65 -6.91
C ALA A 2 12.59 17.64 -6.02
N THR A 3 13.63 18.09 -5.30
CA THR A 3 14.33 17.26 -4.33
C THR A 3 13.41 17.06 -3.12
N PRO A 4 13.16 15.81 -2.68
CA PRO A 4 12.34 15.58 -1.50
C PRO A 4 13.02 16.15 -0.24
N PRO A 5 12.24 16.58 0.77
CA PRO A 5 12.80 17.07 2.04
C PRO A 5 13.54 15.97 2.83
N ILE A 6 13.35 14.70 2.47
CA ILE A 6 14.01 13.53 3.04
C ILE A 6 14.59 12.70 1.90
N PRO A 7 15.83 12.17 1.99
CA PRO A 7 16.43 11.35 0.95
C PRO A 7 15.57 10.12 0.59
N PHE A 8 15.50 9.76 -0.70
CA PHE A 8 14.67 8.64 -1.18
C PHE A 8 14.97 7.30 -0.48
N ASN A 9 16.25 7.00 -0.19
CA ASN A 9 16.61 5.79 0.54
C ASN A 9 16.00 5.75 1.95
N ARG A 10 15.90 6.92 2.60
CA ARG A 10 15.30 7.05 3.92
C ARG A 10 13.78 6.97 3.84
N LEU A 11 13.14 7.59 2.85
CA LEU A 11 11.70 7.43 2.58
C LEU A 11 11.33 5.95 2.37
N LYS A 12 12.15 5.22 1.59
CA LYS A 12 11.99 3.77 1.38
C LYS A 12 12.03 3.00 2.71
N GLN A 13 12.99 3.31 3.57
CA GLN A 13 13.10 2.68 4.89
C GLN A 13 11.87 2.98 5.76
N ILE A 14 11.49 4.25 5.89
CA ILE A 14 10.31 4.68 6.67
C ILE A 14 9.05 3.93 6.21
N ALA A 15 8.80 3.88 4.89
CA ALA A 15 7.62 3.21 4.35
C ALA A 15 7.68 1.69 4.56
N THR A 16 8.86 1.08 4.43
CA THR A 16 9.08 -0.35 4.70
C THR A 16 8.79 -0.69 6.16
N ASP A 17 9.32 0.09 7.10
CA ASP A 17 9.12 -0.11 8.54
C ASP A 17 7.65 0.10 8.93
N ALA A 18 6.98 1.11 8.36
CA ALA A 18 5.55 1.35 8.57
C ALA A 18 4.69 0.19 8.07
N CYS A 19 4.99 -0.37 6.89
CA CYS A 19 4.28 -1.54 6.36
C CYS A 19 4.55 -2.78 7.22
N ASN A 20 5.81 -3.04 7.59
CA ASN A 20 6.17 -4.15 8.49
C ASN A 20 5.45 -4.07 9.83
N SER A 21 5.35 -2.87 10.42
CA SER A 21 4.65 -2.67 11.69
C SER A 21 3.14 -2.95 11.58
N ALA A 22 2.51 -2.53 10.49
CA ALA A 22 1.07 -2.69 10.31
C ALA A 22 0.66 -4.12 9.91
N ILE A 23 1.39 -4.74 8.99
CA ILE A 23 0.99 -6.00 8.36
C ILE A 23 2.03 -7.11 8.47
N GLY A 24 3.15 -6.89 9.14
CA GLY A 24 4.27 -7.85 9.25
C GLY A 24 3.86 -9.20 9.82
N SER A 25 2.96 -9.20 10.80
CA SER A 25 2.42 -10.41 11.44
C SER A 25 1.18 -11.01 10.76
N ALA A 26 0.62 -10.35 9.74
CA ALA A 26 -0.52 -10.88 9.01
C ALA A 26 -0.07 -12.06 8.12
N GLU A 27 -0.81 -13.17 8.16
CA GLU A 27 -0.55 -14.33 7.31
C GLU A 27 -1.27 -14.23 5.95
N PHE A 28 -2.40 -13.54 5.91
CA PHE A 28 -3.24 -13.37 4.72
C PHE A 28 -3.94 -12.01 4.74
N TYR A 29 -4.42 -11.58 3.58
CA TYR A 29 -5.32 -10.43 3.46
C TYR A 29 -6.58 -10.61 4.31
N ASP A 30 -6.91 -9.61 5.12
CA ASP A 30 -8.12 -9.54 5.92
C ASP A 30 -8.80 -8.20 5.68
N HIS A 31 -9.94 -8.22 5.01
CA HIS A 31 -10.68 -7.01 4.64
C HIS A 31 -11.04 -6.15 5.86
N ALA A 32 -11.43 -6.79 6.97
CA ALA A 32 -11.85 -6.12 8.19
C ALA A 32 -10.72 -5.36 8.89
N LYS A 33 -9.46 -5.70 8.60
CA LYS A 33 -8.28 -5.04 9.18
C LYS A 33 -7.67 -3.97 8.30
N THR A 34 -8.09 -3.85 7.04
CA THR A 34 -7.48 -2.93 6.08
C THR A 34 -7.54 -1.47 6.49
N GLU A 35 -8.64 -1.04 7.14
CA GLU A 35 -8.77 0.31 7.70
C GLU A 35 -7.72 0.57 8.78
N GLN A 36 -7.58 -0.37 9.73
CA GLN A 36 -6.58 -0.28 10.80
C GLN A 36 -5.16 -0.26 10.22
N TRP A 37 -4.86 -1.17 9.29
CA TRP A 37 -3.55 -1.26 8.65
C TRP A 37 -3.18 0.02 7.91
N ASN A 38 -4.07 0.57 7.09
CA ASN A 38 -3.84 1.83 6.40
C ASN A 38 -3.65 2.98 7.39
N SER A 39 -4.47 3.05 8.44
CA SER A 39 -4.35 4.09 9.47
C SER A 39 -3.00 4.04 10.17
N THR A 40 -2.50 2.84 10.51
CA THR A 40 -1.18 2.64 11.10
C THR A 40 -0.07 3.06 10.14
N ILE A 41 -0.13 2.65 8.86
CA ILE A 41 0.87 3.00 7.85
C ILE A 41 0.96 4.52 7.68
N ILE A 42 -0.19 5.16 7.41
CA ILE A 42 -0.28 6.61 7.18
C ILE A 42 0.24 7.37 8.40
N SER A 43 -0.19 7.00 9.61
CA SER A 43 0.23 7.68 10.83
C SER A 43 1.73 7.54 11.08
N SER A 44 2.30 6.36 10.87
CA SER A 44 3.73 6.10 11.05
C SER A 44 4.58 6.86 10.04
N VAL A 45 4.19 6.85 8.75
CA VAL A 45 4.89 7.61 7.71
C VAL A 45 4.83 9.11 8.00
N LEU A 46 3.65 9.67 8.29
CA LEU A 46 3.50 11.09 8.57
C LEU A 46 4.32 11.54 9.79
N LYS A 47 4.31 10.78 10.88
CA LYS A 47 5.11 11.07 12.07
C LYS A 47 6.61 11.13 11.75
N ALA A 48 7.12 10.14 11.02
CA ALA A 48 8.53 10.08 10.67
C ALA A 48 8.93 11.23 9.74
N VAL A 49 8.16 11.49 8.68
CA VAL A 49 8.52 12.53 7.70
C VAL A 49 8.42 13.94 8.28
N ILE A 50 7.44 14.20 9.15
CA ILE A 50 7.34 15.50 9.84
C ILE A 50 8.54 15.68 10.77
N SER A 51 8.90 14.65 11.54
CA SER A 51 10.02 14.73 12.47
C SER A 51 11.36 14.95 11.75
N GLU A 52 11.62 14.24 10.66
CA GLU A 52 12.91 14.28 9.96
C GLU A 52 13.07 15.47 9.00
N SER A 53 11.95 16.11 8.60
CA SER A 53 11.97 17.31 7.76
C SER A 53 11.85 18.63 8.54
N THR A 54 11.66 18.58 9.86
CA THR A 54 11.62 19.79 10.70
C THR A 54 13.04 20.21 11.05
N PRO A 55 13.50 21.41 10.64
CA PRO A 55 14.84 21.88 10.98
C PRO A 55 15.06 22.00 12.49
N GLN A 56 16.30 21.80 12.94
CA GLN A 56 16.63 21.93 14.36
C GLN A 56 16.33 23.36 14.85
N GLY A 57 15.53 23.48 15.91
CA GLY A 57 15.13 24.76 16.48
C GLY A 57 13.92 25.42 15.80
N ALA A 58 13.36 24.81 14.75
CA ALA A 58 12.11 25.28 14.16
C ALA A 58 10.89 24.86 15.01
N SER A 59 9.88 25.74 15.08
CA SER A 59 8.61 25.46 15.76
C SER A 59 7.61 24.68 14.89
N ALA A 60 7.84 24.60 13.58
CA ALA A 60 6.99 23.93 12.60
C ALA A 60 7.79 23.41 11.39
N PRO A 61 7.31 22.35 10.70
CA PRO A 61 7.91 21.87 9.46
C PRO A 61 7.74 22.89 8.31
N SER A 62 8.73 22.97 7.43
CA SER A 62 8.69 23.84 6.23
C SER A 62 7.84 23.27 5.08
N PHE A 63 7.23 22.12 5.28
CA PHE A 63 6.44 21.41 4.28
C PHE A 63 5.13 20.90 4.90
N LYS A 64 4.06 20.93 4.10
CA LYS A 64 2.86 20.13 4.34
C LYS A 64 3.05 18.76 3.69
N PHE A 65 2.52 17.71 4.32
CA PHE A 65 2.58 16.35 3.81
C PHE A 65 1.20 15.76 3.63
N ALA A 66 1.01 15.00 2.55
CA ALA A 66 -0.14 14.12 2.37
C ALA A 66 0.37 12.70 2.10
N CYS A 67 -0.18 11.72 2.82
CA CYS A 67 0.18 10.31 2.66
C CYS A 67 -1.07 9.51 2.29
N ASN A 68 -1.04 8.86 1.12
CA ASN A 68 -2.03 7.89 0.69
C ASN A 68 -1.44 6.48 0.84
N SER A 69 -2.23 5.55 1.38
CA SER A 69 -1.89 4.13 1.46
C SER A 69 -3.04 3.32 0.87
N THR A 70 -2.72 2.40 -0.04
CA THR A 70 -3.67 1.53 -0.70
C THR A 70 -3.25 0.07 -0.53
N ILE A 71 -4.13 -0.76 0.03
CA ILE A 71 -3.92 -2.21 0.17
C ILE A 71 -4.78 -2.92 -0.88
N VAL A 72 -4.16 -3.77 -1.69
CA VAL A 72 -4.81 -4.47 -2.80
C VAL A 72 -4.71 -5.97 -2.55
N GLN A 73 -5.86 -6.64 -2.43
CA GLN A 73 -5.89 -8.10 -2.39
C GLN A 73 -5.50 -8.67 -3.76
N HIS A 74 -4.66 -9.70 -3.76
CA HIS A 74 -4.40 -10.50 -4.96
C HIS A 74 -5.65 -11.31 -5.35
N LEU A 75 -5.75 -11.77 -6.60
CA LEU A 75 -6.84 -12.66 -6.99
C LEU A 75 -6.69 -13.98 -6.22
N VAL A 76 -7.73 -14.33 -5.47
CA VAL A 76 -7.85 -15.65 -4.88
C VAL A 76 -8.32 -16.61 -5.98
N PRO A 77 -7.67 -17.77 -6.20
CA PRO A 77 -8.20 -18.79 -7.09
C PRO A 77 -9.61 -19.18 -6.61
N THR A 78 -10.57 -19.24 -7.53
CA THR A 78 -11.97 -19.63 -7.25
C THR A 78 -12.09 -20.97 -6.50
N SER A 79 -11.11 -21.87 -6.67
CA SER A 79 -11.02 -23.15 -5.93
C SER A 79 -10.80 -22.99 -4.41
N ALA A 80 -10.24 -21.86 -3.95
CA ALA A 80 -10.04 -21.57 -2.53
C ALA A 80 -11.24 -20.85 -1.88
N LEU A 81 -12.18 -20.31 -2.66
CA LEU A 81 -13.45 -19.77 -2.14
C LEU A 81 -14.43 -20.87 -1.70
N ASN A 82 -14.35 -22.07 -2.27
CA ASN A 82 -15.24 -23.20 -1.96
C ASN A 82 -14.81 -24.03 -0.74
N LYS A 83 -13.76 -23.63 -0.01
CA LYS A 83 -13.44 -24.28 1.26
C LYS A 83 -14.36 -23.68 2.34
N PRO A 84 -15.26 -24.47 2.95
CA PRO A 84 -16.20 -23.93 3.92
C PRO A 84 -15.43 -23.30 5.08
N ARG A 85 -15.49 -21.97 5.20
CA ARG A 85 -15.18 -21.30 6.45
C ARG A 85 -16.30 -21.71 7.41
N GLY A 86 -15.96 -22.48 8.44
CA GLY A 86 -16.93 -22.98 9.40
C GLY A 86 -17.82 -21.83 9.92
N GLY A 87 -19.11 -21.90 9.58
CA GLY A 87 -20.10 -20.87 9.89
C GLY A 87 -21.32 -21.00 8.97
N THR A 88 -22.37 -21.59 9.53
CA THR A 88 -23.78 -21.77 9.12
C THR A 88 -24.29 -21.10 7.84
N GLU A 89 -25.03 -21.91 7.08
CA GLU A 89 -25.72 -21.67 5.80
C GLU A 89 -26.56 -20.38 5.73
N THR A 90 -26.45 -19.64 4.62
CA THR A 90 -27.61 -19.07 3.90
C THR A 90 -27.25 -18.85 2.43
N GLN A 91 -27.96 -19.50 1.51
CA GLN A 91 -27.87 -19.30 0.06
C GLN A 91 -28.55 -17.98 -0.35
N ALA A 92 -27.90 -17.22 -1.24
CA ALA A 92 -28.43 -16.79 -2.56
C ALA A 92 -27.88 -15.42 -3.01
N GLU A 93 -26.89 -15.47 -3.92
CA GLU A 93 -26.77 -14.78 -5.22
C GLU A 93 -25.27 -14.59 -5.54
N GLU A 94 -24.75 -15.42 -6.44
CA GLU A 94 -23.36 -15.34 -6.88
C GLU A 94 -23.18 -14.30 -8.00
N PRO A 95 -22.24 -13.33 -7.87
CA PRO A 95 -21.67 -12.69 -9.04
C PRO A 95 -20.65 -13.65 -9.67
N HIS A 96 -21.02 -14.27 -10.79
CA HIS A 96 -20.13 -15.17 -11.54
C HIS A 96 -19.01 -14.38 -12.23
N ILE A 97 -17.79 -14.45 -11.69
CA ILE A 97 -16.58 -13.98 -12.39
C ILE A 97 -15.81 -15.20 -12.89
N SER A 98 -15.86 -15.44 -14.20
CA SER A 98 -15.02 -16.43 -14.88
C SER A 98 -13.55 -16.07 -14.71
N THR A 99 -12.85 -16.78 -13.82
CA THR A 99 -11.39 -16.85 -13.83
C THR A 99 -10.98 -18.31 -13.91
N SER A 100 -10.14 -18.61 -14.91
CA SER A 100 -9.60 -19.95 -15.16
C SER A 100 -8.81 -20.42 -13.94
N SER A 101 -9.16 -21.59 -13.42
CA SER A 101 -8.58 -22.21 -12.22
C SER A 101 -7.11 -22.64 -12.36
N GLU A 102 -6.48 -22.37 -13.51
CA GLU A 102 -5.13 -22.84 -13.87
C GLU A 102 -4.31 -21.75 -14.57
N ALA A 103 -4.32 -20.51 -14.07
CA ALA A 103 -3.44 -19.47 -14.61
C ALA A 103 -1.97 -19.74 -14.21
N THR A 104 -1.27 -20.53 -15.02
CA THR A 104 0.19 -20.62 -15.01
C THR A 104 0.76 -19.43 -15.81
N ALA A 105 1.76 -18.74 -15.26
CA ALA A 105 2.50 -17.74 -16.02
C ALA A 105 3.29 -18.43 -17.16
N THR A 106 3.79 -17.65 -18.13
CA THR A 106 4.58 -18.18 -19.27
C THR A 106 5.86 -18.91 -18.86
N ASP A 107 6.26 -18.82 -17.58
CA ASP A 107 7.39 -19.53 -16.97
C ASP A 107 7.00 -20.78 -16.17
N GLY A 108 5.71 -21.16 -16.15
CA GLY A 108 5.20 -22.36 -15.47
C GLY A 108 5.19 -22.29 -13.95
N LYS A 109 5.45 -21.13 -13.34
CA LYS A 109 5.46 -20.99 -11.88
C LYS A 109 4.07 -20.65 -11.33
N PRO A 110 3.76 -21.03 -10.07
CA PRO A 110 2.56 -20.58 -9.39
C PRO A 110 2.57 -19.05 -9.31
N HIS A 111 1.67 -18.40 -10.04
CA HIS A 111 1.49 -16.96 -9.95
C HIS A 111 0.11 -16.67 -9.37
N VAL A 112 0.07 -15.93 -8.26
CA VAL A 112 -1.20 -15.40 -7.75
C VAL A 112 -1.63 -14.31 -8.73
N GLY A 113 -2.75 -14.51 -9.43
CA GLY A 113 -3.21 -13.53 -10.41
C GLY A 113 -3.30 -12.15 -9.77
N ARG A 114 -2.58 -11.15 -10.29
CA ARG A 114 -2.70 -9.77 -9.80
C ARG A 114 -3.80 -9.08 -10.60
N ARG A 115 -4.71 -8.39 -9.92
CA ARG A 115 -5.60 -7.45 -10.61
C ARG A 115 -4.74 -6.32 -11.18
N GLY A 116 -4.95 -5.97 -12.45
CA GLY A 116 -4.32 -4.79 -13.02
C GLY A 116 -4.83 -3.54 -12.29
N MET A 117 -3.92 -2.75 -11.72
CA MET A 117 -4.23 -1.45 -11.14
C MET A 117 -3.24 -0.41 -11.68
N HIS A 118 -3.75 0.59 -12.38
CA HIS A 118 -2.98 1.75 -12.82
C HIS A 118 -3.38 2.95 -11.98
N SER A 119 -2.39 3.64 -11.41
CA SER A 119 -2.59 4.87 -10.65
C SER A 119 -1.67 5.95 -11.20
N ALA A 120 -2.23 7.13 -11.45
CA ALA A 120 -1.52 8.30 -11.91
C ALA A 120 -1.98 9.51 -11.08
N THR A 121 -1.07 10.46 -10.84
CA THR A 121 -1.37 11.70 -10.12
C THR A 121 -0.78 12.87 -10.90
N GLY A 122 -1.62 13.85 -11.21
CA GLY A 122 -1.20 15.16 -11.74
C GLY A 122 -1.37 16.22 -10.67
N ALA A 123 -0.60 17.30 -10.76
CA ALA A 123 -0.67 18.41 -9.81
C ALA A 123 -0.37 19.75 -10.49
N TYR A 124 -0.94 20.83 -9.94
CA TYR A 124 -0.59 22.21 -10.25
C TYR A 124 0.06 22.83 -9.00
N TRP A 125 1.39 22.95 -9.03
CA TRP A 125 2.23 23.27 -7.86
C TRP A 125 3.57 23.90 -8.25
N ASP A 126 4.45 24.22 -7.29
CA ASP A 126 5.81 24.67 -7.58
C ASP A 126 6.71 23.49 -7.97
N GLU A 127 7.02 23.34 -9.26
CA GLU A 127 7.85 22.24 -9.79
C GLU A 127 9.26 22.12 -9.19
N LYS A 128 9.76 23.17 -8.55
CA LYS A 128 11.09 23.18 -7.94
C LYS A 128 11.09 22.73 -6.48
N LYS A 129 9.94 22.83 -5.80
CA LYS A 129 9.83 22.62 -4.35
C LYS A 129 8.88 21.49 -3.97
N ASP A 130 7.82 21.33 -4.74
CA ASP A 130 6.73 20.41 -4.48
C ASP A 130 6.93 19.12 -5.27
N GLY A 131 6.46 18.01 -4.70
CA GLY A 131 6.66 16.73 -5.36
C GLY A 131 5.91 15.58 -4.72
N MET A 132 6.03 14.43 -5.38
CA MET A 132 5.48 13.17 -4.90
C MET A 132 6.51 12.06 -5.02
N TRP A 133 6.32 11.03 -4.22
CA TRP A 133 7.07 9.80 -4.26
C TRP A 133 6.12 8.63 -4.00
N THR A 134 6.30 7.55 -4.76
CA THR A 134 5.49 6.33 -4.64
C THR A 134 6.38 5.15 -4.30
N PHE A 135 5.88 4.29 -3.43
CA PHE A 135 6.53 3.09 -2.95
C PHE A 135 5.58 1.90 -3.03
N LYS A 136 6.07 0.80 -3.57
CA LYS A 136 5.40 -0.50 -3.52
C LYS A 136 6.11 -1.37 -2.49
N TYR A 137 5.35 -1.91 -1.55
CA TYR A 137 5.87 -2.79 -0.51
C TYR A 137 5.89 -4.25 -0.98
N ASP A 138 7.08 -4.85 -0.97
CA ASP A 138 7.28 -6.21 -1.49
C ASP A 138 6.88 -7.31 -0.47
N GLY A 139 6.88 -7.01 0.83
CA GLY A 139 6.60 -8.00 1.88
C GLY A 139 5.14 -8.42 2.02
N GLY A 140 4.26 -7.95 1.14
CA GLY A 140 2.86 -8.38 1.04
C GLY A 140 2.65 -9.60 0.13
N GLU A 141 3.60 -9.89 -0.77
CA GLU A 141 3.38 -10.85 -1.86
C GLU A 141 3.01 -12.25 -1.36
N GLY A 142 3.76 -12.77 -0.39
CA GLY A 142 3.46 -14.07 0.24
C GLY A 142 2.17 -14.11 1.07
N LYS A 143 1.53 -12.96 1.30
CA LYS A 143 0.31 -12.78 2.11
C LYS A 143 -0.92 -12.58 1.23
N GLY A 144 -0.77 -12.62 -0.10
CA GLY A 144 -1.86 -12.40 -1.04
C GLY A 144 -2.34 -10.96 -1.10
N LEU A 145 -1.47 -9.99 -0.84
CA LEU A 145 -1.78 -8.56 -0.93
C LEU A 145 -0.58 -7.71 -1.39
N ASP A 146 -0.84 -6.60 -2.06
CA ASP A 146 0.14 -5.55 -2.33
C ASP A 146 -0.20 -4.32 -1.47
N VAL A 147 0.82 -3.56 -1.04
CA VAL A 147 0.64 -2.23 -0.43
C VAL A 147 1.35 -1.20 -1.29
N VAL A 148 0.64 -0.13 -1.65
CA VAL A 148 1.20 1.03 -2.35
C VAL A 148 1.05 2.25 -1.46
N VAL A 149 2.16 2.93 -1.19
CA VAL A 149 2.22 4.17 -0.41
C VAL A 149 2.63 5.31 -1.34
N MET A 150 1.89 6.41 -1.31
CA MET A 150 2.22 7.65 -2.00
C MET A 150 2.37 8.77 -0.99
N LEU A 151 3.51 9.46 -1.02
CA LEU A 151 3.79 10.64 -0.23
C LEU A 151 3.84 11.86 -1.15
N ILE A 152 3.14 12.92 -0.78
CA ILE A 152 3.21 14.24 -1.40
C ILE A 152 3.77 15.22 -0.37
N TRP A 153 4.67 16.11 -0.81
CA TRP A 153 5.15 17.24 -0.02
C TRP A 153 4.90 18.55 -0.76
N ILE A 154 4.45 19.55 -0.01
CA ILE A 154 4.18 20.91 -0.51
C ILE A 154 4.93 21.90 0.36
N ALA A 155 5.85 22.67 -0.21
CA ALA A 155 6.60 23.69 0.52
C ALA A 155 5.68 24.84 0.96
N ILE A 156 5.99 25.44 2.12
CA ILE A 156 5.29 26.60 2.70
C ILE A 156 6.07 27.88 2.42
#